data_AF-A0A924XEN2-F1
#
_entry.id   AF-A0A924XEN2-F1
#
_cell.length_a   1.000
_cell.length_b   1.000
_cell.length_c   1.000
_cell.angle_alpha   90.00
_cell.angle_beta   90.00
_cell.angle_gamma   90.00
#
_symmetry.space_group_name_H-M   'P 1'
#
loop_
_entity.id
_entity.type
_entity.pdbx_description
1 polymer ?
#
loop_
_entity_poly.entity_id
_entity_poly.type
_entity_poly.pdbx_seq_one_letter_code
_entity_poly.pdbx_strand_id
1 'polypeptide(L)'
;MQNKALGLLAVFGLLFFVACGNDDPRSSDIDDDEDPITVTYTLTLTPSANGSVVADTAGPYVSGTVVTLTATPVAGYKIGAWTGTNDDTSTSPVNRVTMVTAKTVAVSFVPVSAATFQLTLTQNVNGTISASPAGPTYSDGTTVILTATPAAGYRVASWNGTDNDASKSNTNTVTMTAAKTVSATFEVTTVQYTLVVTQSEFGGGDWGFTATPPGATYTATTTTLTYDADTSVTLQGVSTPTWPFDGWNGDVPADDKSKCKIIILMDANKNIKAVIPNETREPACTGA
;
A
#
# COMPACT_ATOMS: atom_id res chain seq x y z
N MET A 1 -63.21 92.61 -56.53
CA MET A 1 -63.04 91.25 -56.00
C MET A 1 -62.43 91.42 -54.60
N GLN A 2 -63.19 91.74 -53.54
CA GLN A 2 -63.94 90.82 -52.65
C GLN A 2 -63.07 89.65 -52.14
N ASN A 3 -62.84 89.40 -50.83
CA ASN A 3 -63.38 89.91 -49.54
C ASN A 3 -62.23 90.24 -48.55
N LYS A 4 -62.25 91.20 -47.61
CA LYS A 4 -63.17 91.60 -46.50
C LYS A 4 -63.08 90.76 -45.20
N ALA A 5 -62.37 91.30 -44.18
CA ALA A 5 -62.58 91.26 -42.71
C ALA A 5 -61.26 91.74 -42.04
N LEU A 6 -61.10 92.79 -41.21
CA LEU A 6 -61.92 93.68 -40.37
C LEU A 6 -62.11 93.26 -38.88
N GLY A 7 -61.43 94.00 -37.99
CA GLY A 7 -61.55 93.98 -36.52
C GLY A 7 -60.18 94.07 -35.83
N LEU A 8 -59.91 94.87 -34.80
CA LEU A 8 -60.69 95.95 -34.13
C LEU A 8 -59.68 96.91 -33.42
N LEU A 9 -60.08 98.17 -33.18
CA LEU A 9 -59.24 99.24 -32.57
C LEU A 9 -58.87 99.00 -31.09
N ALA A 10 -57.67 99.49 -30.69
CA ALA A 10 -57.37 100.00 -29.34
C ALA A 10 -56.27 101.09 -29.37
N VAL A 11 -56.35 102.06 -28.45
CA VAL A 11 -55.67 103.39 -28.43
C VAL A 11 -55.44 103.78 -26.95
N PHE A 12 -54.44 104.53 -26.46
CA PHE A 12 -53.50 105.55 -27.00
C PHE A 12 -52.11 105.43 -26.27
N GLY A 13 -51.02 106.00 -26.81
CA GLY A 13 -49.78 106.22 -26.03
C GLY A 13 -48.62 106.85 -26.83
N LEU A 14 -47.87 107.80 -26.24
CA LEU A 14 -46.96 108.73 -26.95
C LEU A 14 -45.55 108.80 -26.30
N LEU A 15 -44.51 108.91 -27.14
CA LEU A 15 -43.10 109.31 -26.91
C LEU A 15 -42.46 109.23 -25.49
N PHE A 16 -41.27 108.62 -25.41
CA PHE A 16 -40.11 109.18 -24.69
C PHE A 16 -38.77 108.64 -25.27
N PHE A 17 -37.65 109.31 -24.98
CA PHE A 17 -36.32 109.14 -25.60
C PHE A 17 -35.27 108.52 -24.64
N VAL A 18 -34.19 107.97 -25.22
CA VAL A 18 -32.86 107.60 -24.63
C VAL A 18 -32.75 106.39 -23.69
N ALA A 19 -31.85 105.46 -24.05
CA ALA A 19 -30.94 104.77 -23.12
C ALA A 19 -29.68 104.27 -23.86
N CYS A 20 -28.48 104.52 -23.30
CA CYS A 20 -27.27 103.74 -23.62
C CYS A 20 -27.24 102.48 -22.74
N GLY A 21 -26.63 101.39 -23.22
CA GLY A 21 -26.48 100.16 -22.43
C GLY A 21 -25.48 99.18 -23.04
N ASN A 22 -24.25 99.22 -22.50
CA ASN A 22 -23.19 98.20 -22.36
C ASN A 22 -23.02 97.06 -23.37
N ASP A 23 -21.73 96.88 -23.74
CA ASP A 23 -20.95 95.63 -23.77
C ASP A 23 -21.71 94.30 -23.54
N ASP A 24 -21.55 93.37 -24.47
CA ASP A 24 -21.93 91.95 -24.30
C ASP A 24 -20.68 91.07 -24.09
N PRO A 25 -20.46 90.55 -22.87
CA PRO A 25 -19.36 89.63 -22.57
C PRO A 25 -19.88 88.20 -22.40
N ARG A 26 -19.89 87.39 -23.47
CA ARG A 26 -19.59 85.93 -23.48
C ARG A 26 -19.91 85.28 -24.84
N SER A 27 -18.86 84.85 -25.54
CA SER A 27 -18.89 83.56 -26.23
C SER A 27 -17.56 82.90 -25.90
N SER A 28 -17.56 82.18 -24.77
CA SER A 28 -16.42 81.43 -24.25
C SER A 28 -16.58 79.96 -24.58
N ASP A 29 -17.08 79.67 -25.78
CA ASP A 29 -17.26 78.31 -26.29
C ASP A 29 -15.92 77.84 -26.89
N ILE A 30 -14.95 77.69 -25.98
CA ILE A 30 -13.91 76.69 -26.15
C ILE A 30 -14.61 75.39 -25.75
N ASP A 31 -14.96 74.57 -26.74
CA ASP A 31 -15.25 73.15 -26.50
C ASP A 31 -13.97 72.51 -25.96
N ASP A 32 -13.86 72.47 -24.62
CA ASP A 32 -12.79 71.82 -23.86
C ASP A 32 -13.10 70.30 -23.71
N ASP A 33 -13.86 69.75 -24.66
CA ASP A 33 -14.15 68.31 -24.84
C ASP A 33 -12.96 67.61 -25.55
N GLU A 34 -11.76 67.83 -25.03
CA GLU A 34 -10.62 66.94 -25.27
C GLU A 34 -10.91 65.59 -24.59
N ASP A 35 -11.48 64.66 -25.36
CA ASP A 35 -11.72 63.27 -24.97
C ASP A 35 -10.47 62.70 -24.25
N PRO A 36 -10.57 62.25 -22.99
CA PRO A 36 -9.40 61.91 -22.20
C PRO A 36 -8.63 60.74 -22.84
N ILE A 37 -7.39 60.99 -23.26
CA ILE A 37 -6.55 60.01 -23.98
C ILE A 37 -6.34 58.76 -23.11
N THR A 38 -7.07 57.70 -23.42
CA THR A 38 -6.99 56.42 -22.71
C THR A 38 -5.89 55.53 -23.30
N VAL A 39 -4.72 55.54 -22.66
CA VAL A 39 -3.60 54.65 -23.04
C VAL A 39 -3.95 53.20 -22.69
N THR A 40 -3.91 52.32 -23.70
CA THR A 40 -4.16 50.88 -23.54
C THR A 40 -2.97 50.03 -23.99
N TYR A 41 -2.87 48.82 -23.45
CA TYR A 41 -1.77 47.88 -23.71
C TYR A 41 -2.27 46.47 -24.01
N THR A 42 -1.48 45.72 -24.77
CA THR A 42 -1.73 44.33 -25.12
C THR A 42 -0.97 43.38 -24.20
N LEU A 43 -1.64 42.32 -23.75
CA LEU A 43 -1.02 41.17 -23.09
C LEU A 43 -0.92 40.02 -24.10
N THR A 44 0.26 39.44 -24.24
CA THR A 44 0.49 38.22 -25.03
C THR A 44 0.79 37.07 -24.08
N LEU A 45 0.01 35.99 -24.15
CA LEU A 45 0.31 34.74 -23.43
C LEU A 45 1.03 33.79 -24.39
N THR A 46 2.25 33.35 -24.05
CA THR A 46 2.97 32.39 -24.89
C THR A 46 2.40 30.98 -24.69
N PRO A 47 2.10 30.22 -25.77
CA PRO A 47 1.67 28.83 -25.66
C PRO A 47 2.72 27.96 -24.95
N SER A 48 2.25 26.94 -24.22
CA SER A 48 3.10 25.93 -23.60
C SER A 48 2.60 24.53 -23.98
N ALA A 49 3.49 23.55 -24.11
CA ALA A 49 3.12 22.19 -24.51
C ALA A 49 2.47 21.37 -23.38
N ASN A 50 2.77 21.70 -22.11
CA ASN A 50 2.44 20.88 -20.94
C ASN A 50 1.46 21.56 -19.97
N GLY A 51 0.71 22.55 -20.46
CA GLY A 51 -0.29 23.29 -19.68
C GLY A 51 -0.86 24.49 -20.47
N SER A 52 -1.93 25.07 -19.95
CA SER A 52 -2.55 26.29 -20.49
C SER A 52 -2.41 27.46 -19.50
N VAL A 53 -2.45 28.68 -20.03
CA VAL A 53 -2.56 29.91 -19.23
C VAL A 53 -3.72 30.73 -19.80
N VAL A 54 -4.58 31.23 -18.92
CA VAL A 54 -5.71 32.10 -19.27
C VAL A 54 -5.70 33.37 -18.44
N ALA A 55 -6.13 34.48 -19.03
CA ALA A 55 -6.42 35.72 -18.31
C ALA A 55 -7.88 35.73 -17.85
N ASP A 56 -8.17 36.40 -16.73
CA ASP A 56 -9.52 36.62 -16.21
C ASP A 56 -10.39 37.50 -17.12
N THR A 57 -9.75 38.36 -17.91
CA THR A 57 -10.36 39.39 -18.75
C THR A 57 -9.65 39.49 -20.10
N ALA A 58 -10.39 39.80 -21.16
CA ALA A 58 -9.83 40.02 -22.49
C ALA A 58 -9.34 41.47 -22.65
N GLY A 59 -8.22 41.67 -23.34
CA GLY A 59 -7.66 42.99 -23.64
C GLY A 59 -8.27 43.65 -24.89
N PRO A 60 -7.82 44.86 -25.26
CA PRO A 60 -6.70 45.61 -24.65
C PRO A 60 -7.06 46.19 -23.26
N TYR A 61 -6.03 46.46 -22.45
CA TYR A 61 -6.20 46.86 -21.04
C TYR A 61 -5.75 48.30 -20.83
N VAL A 62 -6.51 49.10 -20.07
CA VAL A 62 -6.13 50.47 -19.70
C VAL A 62 -4.87 50.45 -18.81
N SER A 63 -3.98 51.42 -19.01
CA SER A 63 -2.76 51.59 -18.19
C SER A 63 -3.04 51.47 -16.69
N GLY A 64 -2.30 50.60 -16.00
CA GLY A 64 -2.46 50.32 -14.57
C GLY A 64 -3.46 49.21 -14.22
N THR A 65 -4.21 48.67 -15.20
CA THR A 65 -5.10 47.52 -14.99
C THR A 65 -4.30 46.30 -14.52
N VAL A 66 -4.79 45.60 -13.49
CA VAL A 66 -4.17 44.37 -12.97
C VAL A 66 -4.98 43.16 -13.41
N VAL A 67 -4.42 42.38 -14.32
CA VAL A 67 -5.02 41.17 -14.89
C VAL A 67 -4.63 39.96 -14.04
N THR A 68 -5.57 39.09 -13.71
CA THR A 68 -5.29 37.82 -13.02
C THR A 68 -5.09 36.71 -14.05
N LEU A 69 -4.02 35.94 -13.87
CA LEU A 69 -3.66 34.83 -14.75
C LEU A 69 -3.81 33.52 -14.01
N THR A 70 -4.47 32.55 -14.63
CA THR A 70 -4.61 31.17 -14.11
C THR A 70 -3.89 30.21 -15.04
N ALA A 71 -2.95 29.45 -14.49
CA ALA A 71 -2.24 28.39 -15.17
C ALA A 71 -2.81 27.02 -14.77
N THR A 72 -2.99 26.14 -15.76
CA THR A 72 -3.49 24.77 -15.59
C THR A 72 -2.49 23.80 -16.17
N PRO A 73 -1.67 23.11 -15.35
CA PRO A 73 -0.78 22.06 -15.81
C PRO A 73 -1.56 20.88 -16.41
N VAL A 74 -0.97 20.21 -17.39
CA VAL A 74 -1.38 18.85 -17.79
C VAL A 74 -1.04 17.86 -16.66
N ALA A 75 -1.79 16.77 -16.54
CA ALA A 75 -1.53 15.72 -15.57
C ALA A 75 -0.07 15.22 -15.63
N GLY A 76 0.57 15.07 -14.47
CA GLY A 76 1.99 14.73 -14.37
C GLY A 76 2.96 15.93 -14.45
N TYR A 77 2.46 17.17 -14.60
CA TYR A 77 3.26 18.39 -14.57
C TYR A 77 2.83 19.34 -13.44
N LYS A 78 3.74 20.22 -13.03
CA LYS A 78 3.51 21.34 -12.12
C LYS A 78 4.11 22.61 -12.69
N ILE A 79 3.74 23.76 -12.13
CA ILE A 79 4.35 25.05 -12.50
C ILE A 79 5.80 25.07 -11.99
N GLY A 80 6.73 25.39 -12.88
CA GLY A 80 8.14 25.62 -12.57
C GLY A 80 8.41 27.07 -12.21
N ALA A 81 8.03 27.99 -13.10
CA ALA A 81 8.17 29.44 -12.94
C ALA A 81 7.26 30.19 -13.93
N TRP A 82 6.84 31.39 -13.54
CA TRP A 82 6.23 32.40 -14.42
C TRP A 82 7.30 33.34 -14.97
N THR A 83 7.04 34.02 -16.08
CA THR A 83 7.85 35.17 -16.55
C THR A 83 6.98 36.33 -17.04
N GLY A 84 7.42 37.57 -16.82
CA GLY A 84 6.73 38.78 -17.27
C GLY A 84 5.56 39.25 -16.39
N THR A 85 5.32 38.56 -15.28
CA THR A 85 4.24 38.82 -14.32
C THR A 85 4.67 39.83 -13.24
N ASN A 86 3.90 39.94 -12.16
CA ASN A 86 4.26 40.71 -10.97
C ASN A 86 5.08 39.88 -9.96
N ASP A 87 5.08 38.55 -10.07
CA ASP A 87 5.91 37.64 -9.26
C ASP A 87 6.36 36.44 -10.10
N ASP A 88 7.50 36.60 -10.78
CA ASP A 88 8.10 35.55 -11.61
C ASP A 88 8.74 34.41 -10.78
N THR A 89 8.81 34.56 -9.44
CA THR A 89 9.27 33.49 -8.52
C THR A 89 8.14 32.58 -8.05
N SER A 90 6.89 32.95 -8.33
CA SER A 90 5.71 32.18 -7.94
C SER A 90 5.70 30.77 -8.56
N THR A 91 5.21 29.80 -7.78
CA THR A 91 4.84 28.46 -8.26
C THR A 91 3.34 28.19 -8.13
N SER A 92 2.56 29.23 -7.77
CA SER A 92 1.11 29.19 -7.65
C SER A 92 0.42 29.02 -9.01
N PRO A 93 -0.73 28.32 -9.09
CA PRO A 93 -1.59 28.31 -10.27
C PRO A 93 -2.20 29.68 -10.60
N VAL A 94 -2.19 30.62 -9.66
CA VAL A 94 -2.69 31.99 -9.87
C VAL A 94 -1.55 32.99 -9.69
N ASN A 95 -1.39 33.87 -10.66
CA ASN A 95 -0.46 35.00 -10.65
C ASN A 95 -1.16 36.26 -11.21
N ARG A 96 -0.52 37.43 -11.15
CA ARG A 96 -1.10 38.71 -11.61
C ARG A 96 -0.10 39.49 -12.45
N VAL A 97 -0.60 40.31 -13.36
CA VAL A 97 0.22 41.19 -14.19
C VAL A 97 -0.38 42.58 -14.26
N THR A 98 0.39 43.61 -13.92
CA THR A 98 -0.03 45.02 -14.04
C THR A 98 0.36 45.56 -15.41
N MET A 99 -0.63 46.00 -16.17
CA MET A 99 -0.48 46.50 -17.54
C MET A 99 -0.05 47.97 -17.53
N VAL A 100 1.24 48.23 -17.28
CA VAL A 100 1.87 49.56 -17.42
C VAL A 100 2.60 49.74 -18.76
N THR A 101 2.78 48.65 -19.50
CA THR A 101 3.32 48.57 -20.86
C THR A 101 2.64 47.39 -21.58
N ALA A 102 2.85 47.24 -22.88
CA ALA A 102 2.67 45.94 -23.52
C ALA A 102 3.55 44.89 -22.80
N LYS A 103 3.01 43.69 -22.60
CA LYS A 103 3.68 42.61 -21.85
C LYS A 103 3.48 41.26 -22.53
N THR A 104 4.49 40.41 -22.42
CA THR A 104 4.42 39.00 -22.81
C THR A 104 4.65 38.16 -21.55
N VAL A 105 3.79 37.17 -21.30
CA VAL A 105 3.89 36.26 -20.16
C VAL A 105 4.09 34.83 -20.64
N ALA A 106 5.01 34.12 -20.00
CA ALA A 106 5.18 32.69 -20.17
C ALA A 106 5.04 31.93 -18.83
N VAL A 107 4.72 30.64 -18.93
CA VAL A 107 4.77 29.71 -17.80
C VAL A 107 5.54 28.48 -18.24
N SER A 108 6.56 28.13 -17.45
CA SER A 108 7.23 26.84 -17.58
C SER A 108 6.49 25.79 -16.76
N PHE A 109 6.21 24.65 -17.36
CA PHE A 109 5.64 23.49 -16.69
C PHE A 109 6.69 22.38 -16.64
N VAL A 110 7.02 21.92 -15.44
CA VAL A 110 8.04 20.89 -15.18
C VAL A 110 7.38 19.58 -14.76
N PRO A 111 7.92 18.42 -15.14
CA PRO A 111 7.37 17.14 -14.69
C PRO A 111 7.34 17.03 -13.16
N VAL A 112 6.28 16.40 -12.63
CA VAL A 112 6.25 15.90 -11.26
C VAL A 112 6.98 14.58 -11.24
N SER A 113 8.27 14.60 -10.90
CA SER A 113 9.05 13.39 -10.66
C SER A 113 8.50 12.66 -9.43
N ALA A 114 7.75 11.58 -9.66
CA ALA A 114 7.38 10.65 -8.60
C ALA A 114 8.66 10.03 -8.03
N ALA A 115 8.79 10.02 -6.69
CA ALA A 115 9.88 9.30 -6.06
C ALA A 115 9.77 7.81 -6.37
N THR A 116 10.90 7.16 -6.66
CA THR A 116 10.97 5.71 -6.91
C THR A 116 12.00 5.08 -6.00
N PHE A 117 11.64 3.93 -5.43
CA PHE A 117 12.46 3.20 -4.48
C PHE A 117 12.82 1.81 -4.98
N GLN A 118 14.04 1.38 -4.69
CA GLN A 118 14.53 0.04 -5.01
C GLN A 118 14.04 -0.99 -4.00
N LEU A 119 13.60 -2.16 -4.48
CA LEU A 119 13.34 -3.33 -3.66
C LEU A 119 14.40 -4.40 -3.96
N THR A 120 15.11 -4.84 -2.92
CA THR A 120 16.09 -5.93 -3.02
C THR A 120 15.54 -7.19 -2.36
N LEU A 121 15.52 -8.32 -3.05
CA LEU A 121 15.10 -9.61 -2.50
C LEU A 121 16.33 -10.49 -2.20
N THR A 122 16.60 -10.75 -0.93
CA THR A 122 17.65 -11.67 -0.49
C THR A 122 17.11 -13.10 -0.50
N GLN A 123 17.59 -13.90 -1.45
CA GLN A 123 17.26 -15.32 -1.57
C GLN A 123 18.01 -16.15 -0.51
N ASN A 124 17.41 -17.24 -0.04
CA ASN A 124 18.00 -18.14 0.96
C ASN A 124 18.13 -19.58 0.41
N VAL A 125 18.93 -20.42 1.07
CA VAL A 125 19.28 -21.76 0.54
C VAL A 125 18.07 -22.69 0.42
N ASN A 126 17.07 -22.55 1.31
CA ASN A 126 15.94 -23.49 1.45
C ASN A 126 14.62 -22.95 0.86
N GLY A 127 14.68 -21.96 -0.03
CA GLY A 127 13.50 -21.42 -0.70
C GLY A 127 13.74 -20.08 -1.39
N THR A 128 12.86 -19.72 -2.32
CA THR A 128 12.97 -18.48 -3.12
C THR A 128 11.87 -17.48 -2.79
N ILE A 129 12.08 -16.22 -3.18
CA ILE A 129 11.12 -15.11 -3.04
C ILE A 129 10.96 -14.41 -4.38
N SER A 130 9.71 -14.20 -4.80
CA SER A 130 9.34 -13.40 -5.98
C SER A 130 8.43 -12.23 -5.61
N ALA A 131 8.50 -11.14 -6.37
CA ALA A 131 7.67 -9.94 -6.22
C ALA A 131 6.64 -9.81 -7.37
N SER A 132 5.45 -9.30 -7.04
CA SER A 132 4.39 -8.93 -7.99
C SER A 132 3.78 -7.57 -7.62
N PRO A 133 3.81 -6.55 -8.50
CA PRO A 133 4.46 -6.55 -9.81
C PRO A 133 5.98 -6.79 -9.71
N ALA A 134 6.58 -7.34 -10.76
CA ALA A 134 8.01 -7.60 -10.80
C ALA A 134 8.75 -6.37 -11.36
N GLY A 135 9.79 -5.93 -10.66
CA GLY A 135 10.64 -4.81 -11.08
C GLY A 135 11.78 -4.52 -10.10
N PRO A 136 12.82 -3.77 -10.53
CA PRO A 136 13.89 -3.32 -9.65
C PRO A 136 13.48 -2.11 -8.80
N THR A 137 12.56 -1.28 -9.29
CA THR A 137 12.11 -0.03 -8.66
C THR A 137 10.59 0.13 -8.74
N TYR A 138 10.04 0.85 -7.77
CA TYR A 138 8.61 1.05 -7.56
C TYR A 138 8.36 2.51 -7.17
N SER A 139 7.22 3.08 -7.57
CA SER A 139 6.84 4.43 -7.12
C SER A 139 6.54 4.46 -5.62
N ASP A 140 6.75 5.62 -4.99
CA ASP A 140 6.36 5.86 -3.60
C ASP A 140 4.89 5.47 -3.35
N GLY A 141 4.63 4.82 -2.21
CA GLY A 141 3.34 4.28 -1.82
C GLY A 141 2.93 2.97 -2.53
N THR A 142 3.72 2.43 -3.46
CA THR A 142 3.38 1.15 -4.13
C THR A 142 3.45 -0.02 -3.14
N THR A 143 2.35 -0.75 -2.98
CA THR A 143 2.35 -2.05 -2.28
C THR A 143 2.71 -3.17 -3.26
N VAL A 144 3.75 -3.94 -2.92
CA VAL A 144 4.24 -5.08 -3.70
C VAL A 144 3.87 -6.37 -2.97
N ILE A 145 3.31 -7.33 -3.68
CA ILE A 145 2.99 -8.66 -3.15
C ILE A 145 4.25 -9.53 -3.25
N LEU A 146 4.63 -10.15 -2.14
CA LEU A 146 5.75 -11.06 -2.02
C LEU A 146 5.23 -12.49 -1.92
N THR A 147 5.82 -13.40 -2.69
CA THR A 147 5.52 -14.84 -2.61
C THR A 147 6.81 -15.60 -2.34
N ALA A 148 6.86 -16.32 -1.23
CA ALA A 148 7.90 -17.29 -0.92
C ALA A 148 7.52 -18.67 -1.47
N THR A 149 8.49 -19.35 -2.05
CA THR A 149 8.39 -20.76 -2.46
C THR A 149 9.43 -21.55 -1.66
N PRO A 150 9.04 -22.16 -0.51
CA PRO A 150 9.92 -23.04 0.24
C PRO A 150 10.38 -24.24 -0.59
N ALA A 151 11.56 -24.76 -0.30
CA ALA A 151 12.01 -26.05 -0.81
C ALA A 151 11.17 -27.21 -0.23
N ALA A 152 11.22 -28.39 -0.87
CA ALA A 152 10.53 -29.58 -0.37
C ALA A 152 10.97 -29.90 1.07
N GLY A 153 10.00 -30.12 1.97
CA GLY A 153 10.24 -30.34 3.40
C GLY A 153 10.44 -29.05 4.23
N TYR A 154 10.32 -27.86 3.65
CA TYR A 154 10.44 -26.58 4.36
C TYR A 154 9.15 -25.75 4.34
N ARG A 155 9.03 -24.83 5.29
CA ARG A 155 7.99 -23.77 5.33
C ARG A 155 8.62 -22.43 5.72
N VAL A 156 7.90 -21.33 5.51
CA VAL A 156 8.35 -20.01 5.99
C VAL A 156 8.37 -20.00 7.52
N ALA A 157 9.52 -19.65 8.09
CA ALA A 157 9.71 -19.48 9.53
C ALA A 157 9.44 -18.04 9.96
N SER A 158 9.95 -17.06 9.20
CA SER A 158 9.69 -15.63 9.36
C SER A 158 9.99 -14.86 8.08
N TRP A 159 9.45 -13.64 7.99
CA TRP A 159 9.85 -12.63 7.00
C TRP A 159 10.70 -11.54 7.66
N ASN A 160 11.43 -10.77 6.86
CA ASN A 160 12.09 -9.54 7.30
C ASN A 160 12.00 -8.43 6.25
N GLY A 161 11.73 -7.19 6.68
CA GLY A 161 11.64 -6.01 5.81
C GLY A 161 10.28 -5.83 5.12
N THR A 162 9.27 -6.59 5.54
CA THR A 162 7.91 -6.62 5.00
C THR A 162 6.94 -5.78 5.83
N ASP A 163 5.67 -5.72 5.42
CA ASP A 163 4.62 -5.06 6.20
C ASP A 163 4.15 -5.94 7.39
N ASN A 164 4.50 -7.24 7.41
CA ASN A 164 4.24 -8.15 8.54
C ASN A 164 5.34 -9.22 8.68
N ASP A 165 6.46 -8.88 9.32
CA ASP A 165 7.61 -9.77 9.52
C ASP A 165 7.30 -11.03 10.37
N ALA A 166 6.25 -10.99 11.20
CA ALA A 166 5.79 -12.11 12.01
C ALA A 166 4.93 -13.14 11.24
N SER A 167 4.63 -12.89 9.96
CA SER A 167 3.87 -13.82 9.12
C SER A 167 4.64 -15.15 8.92
N LYS A 168 3.90 -16.27 8.96
CA LYS A 168 4.37 -17.59 8.50
C LYS A 168 3.70 -18.04 7.20
N SER A 169 2.97 -17.14 6.53
CA SER A 169 2.37 -17.43 5.23
C SER A 169 3.43 -17.41 4.13
N ASN A 170 3.21 -18.19 3.07
CA ASN A 170 3.95 -18.10 1.82
C ASN A 170 3.72 -16.76 1.10
N THR A 171 2.73 -15.96 1.50
CA THR A 171 2.47 -14.62 0.93
C THR A 171 2.64 -13.52 1.97
N ASN A 172 3.23 -12.40 1.58
CA ASN A 172 3.34 -11.19 2.38
C ASN A 172 3.25 -9.94 1.49
N THR A 173 3.25 -8.74 2.06
CA THR A 173 3.33 -7.49 1.29
C THR A 173 4.51 -6.63 1.76
N VAL A 174 4.96 -5.73 0.89
CA VAL A 174 5.86 -4.65 1.26
C VAL A 174 5.40 -3.35 0.59
N THR A 175 5.15 -2.32 1.39
CA THR A 175 4.76 -1.00 0.92
C THR A 175 5.99 -0.10 0.78
N MET A 176 6.21 0.42 -0.42
CA MET A 176 7.46 1.08 -0.83
C MET A 176 7.42 2.59 -0.53
N THR A 177 7.82 2.96 0.69
CA THR A 177 7.99 4.36 1.15
C THR A 177 9.46 4.79 1.29
N ALA A 178 10.38 3.85 1.06
CA ALA A 178 11.83 4.03 1.03
C ALA A 178 12.43 2.84 0.26
N ALA A 179 13.73 2.89 -0.06
CA ALA A 179 14.43 1.69 -0.52
C ALA A 179 14.40 0.61 0.56
N LYS A 180 14.05 -0.62 0.19
CA LYS A 180 13.86 -1.75 1.13
C LYS A 180 14.61 -3.00 0.67
N THR A 181 15.08 -3.77 1.65
CA THR A 181 15.61 -5.12 1.44
C THR A 181 14.72 -6.10 2.20
N VAL A 182 14.28 -7.14 1.51
CA VAL A 182 13.38 -8.17 2.03
C VAL A 182 14.08 -9.52 2.04
N SER A 183 13.85 -10.31 3.09
CA SER A 183 14.23 -11.72 3.13
C SER A 183 13.15 -12.58 3.80
N ALA A 184 13.22 -13.89 3.60
CA ALA A 184 12.35 -14.88 4.24
C ALA A 184 13.22 -16.04 4.72
N THR A 185 13.10 -16.42 5.99
CA THR A 185 13.79 -17.58 6.54
C THR A 185 12.89 -18.80 6.45
N PHE A 186 13.49 -19.99 6.29
CA PHE A 186 12.75 -21.24 6.08
C PHE A 186 13.16 -22.27 7.14
N GLU A 187 12.17 -22.87 7.80
CA GLU A 187 12.33 -23.94 8.79
C GLU A 187 11.86 -25.28 8.22
N VAL A 188 12.43 -26.39 8.71
CA VAL A 188 11.99 -27.73 8.34
C VAL A 188 10.55 -27.93 8.83
N THR A 189 9.70 -28.47 7.96
CA THR A 189 8.35 -28.89 8.31
C THR A 189 8.42 -30.27 8.96
N THR A 190 8.43 -30.32 10.29
CA THR A 190 8.25 -31.57 11.02
C THR A 190 6.80 -32.02 10.92
N VAL A 191 6.60 -33.22 10.38
CA VAL A 191 5.35 -33.99 10.56
C VAL A 191 5.55 -34.86 11.78
N GLN A 192 4.55 -34.93 12.66
CA GLN A 192 4.61 -35.75 13.87
C GLN A 192 3.45 -36.75 13.92
N TYR A 193 3.75 -37.94 14.43
CA TYR A 193 2.81 -39.02 14.64
C TYR A 193 2.78 -39.44 16.10
N THR A 194 1.62 -39.89 16.56
CA THR A 194 1.46 -40.44 17.91
C THR A 194 1.66 -41.95 17.92
N LEU A 195 2.39 -42.43 18.92
CA LEU A 195 2.48 -43.84 19.30
C LEU A 195 1.73 -44.03 20.60
N VAL A 196 0.60 -44.73 20.54
CA VAL A 196 -0.18 -45.14 21.71
C VAL A 196 0.16 -46.58 22.04
N VAL A 197 0.71 -46.82 23.23
CA VAL A 197 0.97 -48.17 23.75
C VAL A 197 -0.01 -48.45 24.89
N THR A 198 -0.76 -49.54 24.76
CA THR A 198 -1.78 -50.00 25.74
C THR A 198 -1.43 -51.35 26.33
N GLN A 199 -2.02 -51.70 27.47
CA GLN A 199 -1.86 -53.00 28.13
C GLN A 199 -3.08 -53.91 27.94
N SER A 200 -2.92 -55.23 28.06
CA SER A 200 -4.02 -56.15 28.41
C SER A 200 -4.46 -55.97 29.86
N GLU A 201 -5.77 -56.09 30.13
CA GLU A 201 -6.42 -55.68 31.40
C GLU A 201 -6.06 -56.54 32.64
N PHE A 202 -5.11 -57.46 32.53
CA PHE A 202 -4.70 -58.35 33.62
C PHE A 202 -3.56 -57.75 34.48
N GLY A 203 -3.95 -57.01 35.52
CA GLY A 203 -3.61 -57.51 36.87
C GLY A 203 -2.40 -56.98 37.66
N GLY A 204 -1.80 -55.82 37.36
CA GLY A 204 -1.17 -54.98 38.41
C GLY A 204 0.01 -55.52 39.23
N GLY A 205 1.13 -55.86 38.59
CA GLY A 205 2.44 -55.95 39.26
C GLY A 205 3.56 -55.24 38.49
N ASP A 206 4.83 -55.59 38.74
CA ASP A 206 5.99 -55.00 38.05
C ASP A 206 6.02 -55.39 36.57
N TRP A 207 5.43 -54.55 35.73
CA TRP A 207 5.42 -54.65 34.27
C TRP A 207 5.90 -53.32 33.66
N GLY A 208 6.39 -53.38 32.43
CA GLY A 208 6.67 -52.17 31.66
C GLY A 208 7.12 -52.46 30.24
N PHE A 209 7.46 -51.39 29.53
CA PHE A 209 8.27 -51.46 28.31
C PHE A 209 9.27 -50.31 28.29
N THR A 210 10.37 -50.45 27.58
CA THR A 210 11.21 -49.30 27.22
C THR A 210 10.93 -48.89 25.77
N ALA A 211 10.94 -47.58 25.51
CA ALA A 211 10.88 -47.04 24.16
C ALA A 211 12.14 -46.21 23.88
N THR A 212 12.88 -46.54 22.83
CA THR A 212 14.11 -45.86 22.43
C THR A 212 13.99 -45.34 20.99
N PRO A 213 14.06 -44.01 20.75
CA PRO A 213 14.13 -42.93 21.74
C PRO A 213 12.84 -42.80 22.57
N PRO A 214 12.87 -42.20 23.77
CA PRO A 214 14.03 -41.56 24.43
C PRO A 214 14.95 -42.50 25.21
N GLY A 215 14.58 -43.77 25.39
CA GLY A 215 15.27 -44.74 26.25
C GLY A 215 14.68 -44.88 27.65
N ALA A 216 13.46 -44.38 27.87
CA ALA A 216 12.78 -44.44 29.16
C ALA A 216 11.93 -45.71 29.31
N THR A 217 11.69 -46.12 30.57
CA THR A 217 10.75 -47.20 30.93
C THR A 217 9.38 -46.62 31.25
N TYR A 218 8.33 -47.27 30.73
CA TYR A 218 6.94 -46.88 30.88
C TYR A 218 6.14 -48.03 31.51
N THR A 219 5.34 -47.71 32.53
CA THR A 219 4.59 -48.67 33.35
C THR A 219 3.10 -48.28 33.50
N ALA A 220 2.64 -47.31 32.70
CA ALA A 220 1.26 -46.81 32.72
C ALA A 220 0.39 -47.51 31.67
N THR A 221 -0.79 -48.00 32.08
CA THR A 221 -1.71 -48.85 31.29
C THR A 221 -1.99 -48.34 29.87
N THR A 222 -2.01 -47.02 29.69
CA THR A 222 -1.94 -46.36 28.38
C THR A 222 -0.85 -45.30 28.43
N THR A 223 0.10 -45.38 27.49
CA THR A 223 1.15 -44.38 27.30
C THR A 223 1.03 -43.81 25.89
N THR A 224 0.98 -42.48 25.75
CA THR A 224 1.02 -41.79 24.45
C THR A 224 2.33 -41.05 24.30
N LEU A 225 3.05 -41.33 23.23
CA LEU A 225 4.31 -40.72 22.85
C LEU A 225 4.15 -40.03 21.49
N THR A 226 4.96 -39.01 21.22
CA THR A 226 4.94 -38.28 19.95
C THR A 226 6.34 -38.32 19.34
N TYR A 227 6.41 -38.60 18.05
CA TYR A 227 7.65 -38.73 17.30
C TYR A 227 7.54 -37.98 15.97
N ASP A 228 8.66 -37.46 15.48
CA ASP A 228 8.73 -36.96 14.09
C ASP A 228 8.60 -38.14 13.10
N ALA A 229 8.09 -37.84 11.91
CA ALA A 229 7.92 -38.81 10.83
C ALA A 229 9.22 -39.54 10.49
N ASP A 230 9.10 -40.80 10.06
CA ASP A 230 10.20 -41.73 9.74
C ASP A 230 11.13 -42.07 10.93
N THR A 231 10.82 -41.62 12.16
CA THR A 231 11.51 -42.07 13.36
C THR A 231 11.31 -43.57 13.56
N SER A 232 12.41 -44.32 13.70
CA SER A 232 12.37 -45.73 14.09
C SER A 232 12.43 -45.85 15.61
N VAL A 233 11.33 -46.27 16.23
CA VAL A 233 11.19 -46.45 17.68
C VAL A 233 11.39 -47.92 18.02
N THR A 234 12.41 -48.22 18.82
CA THR A 234 12.59 -49.56 19.40
C THR A 234 11.71 -49.68 20.63
N LEU A 235 10.79 -50.65 20.65
CA LEU A 235 10.04 -51.04 21.84
C LEU A 235 10.59 -52.36 22.39
N GLN A 236 10.79 -52.42 23.70
CA GLN A 236 11.28 -53.60 24.41
C GLN A 236 10.35 -53.89 25.59
N GLY A 237 9.68 -55.04 25.56
CA GLY A 237 8.88 -55.52 26.68
C GLY A 237 9.76 -55.83 27.89
N VAL A 238 9.33 -55.40 29.08
CA VAL A 238 9.95 -55.77 30.35
C VAL A 238 9.17 -56.94 30.93
N SER A 239 9.86 -58.07 31.09
CA SER A 239 9.31 -59.29 31.69
C SER A 239 9.87 -59.45 33.11
N THR A 240 9.01 -59.82 34.06
CA THR A 240 9.43 -60.24 35.40
C THR A 240 9.05 -61.70 35.63
N PRO A 241 9.62 -62.41 36.63
CA PRO A 241 9.26 -63.80 36.92
C PRO A 241 7.79 -63.99 37.34
N THR A 242 7.13 -62.91 37.78
CA THR A 242 5.71 -62.88 38.14
C THR A 242 4.81 -62.42 36.99
N TRP A 243 5.34 -61.63 36.06
CA TRP A 243 4.61 -61.12 34.89
C TRP A 243 5.43 -61.35 33.60
N PRO A 244 5.30 -62.53 32.97
CA PRO A 244 5.96 -62.79 31.70
C PRO A 244 5.39 -61.90 30.59
N PHE A 245 6.26 -61.29 29.79
CA PHE A 245 5.85 -60.56 28.58
C PHE A 245 5.65 -61.56 27.43
N ASP A 246 4.46 -61.59 26.82
CA ASP A 246 4.09 -62.58 25.79
C ASP A 246 4.27 -62.05 24.36
N GLY A 247 4.16 -60.73 24.17
CA GLY A 247 4.34 -60.13 22.86
C GLY A 247 3.67 -58.78 22.66
N TRP A 248 3.59 -58.39 21.40
CA TRP A 248 3.00 -57.14 20.93
C TRP A 248 1.85 -57.40 19.95
N ASN A 249 0.81 -56.57 20.05
CA ASN A 249 -0.36 -56.58 19.18
C ASN A 249 -0.67 -55.17 18.66
N GLY A 250 -1.66 -55.05 17.77
CA GLY A 250 -1.99 -53.80 17.09
C GLY A 250 -1.10 -53.57 15.86
N ASP A 251 -0.66 -52.32 15.67
CA ASP A 251 0.10 -51.83 14.50
C ASP A 251 1.57 -52.26 14.52
N VAL A 252 1.80 -53.58 14.57
CA VAL A 252 3.11 -54.25 14.65
C VAL A 252 3.23 -55.26 13.50
N PRO A 253 4.38 -55.35 12.80
CA PRO A 253 4.62 -56.37 11.78
C PRO A 253 4.33 -57.78 12.30
N ALA A 254 3.70 -58.63 11.49
CA ALA A 254 3.22 -59.95 11.94
C ALA A 254 4.35 -60.81 12.55
N ASP A 255 5.52 -60.81 11.91
CA ASP A 255 6.71 -61.58 12.32
C ASP A 255 7.41 -61.01 13.57
N ASP A 256 7.00 -59.82 14.04
CA ASP A 256 7.54 -59.14 15.21
C ASP A 256 6.66 -59.34 16.46
N LYS A 257 5.42 -59.82 16.30
CA LYS A 257 4.43 -59.87 17.40
C LYS A 257 4.85 -60.74 18.59
N SER A 258 5.58 -61.83 18.37
CA SER A 258 6.08 -62.68 19.46
C SER A 258 7.48 -62.31 19.95
N LYS A 259 8.04 -61.17 19.53
CA LYS A 259 9.38 -60.73 19.94
C LYS A 259 9.30 -59.80 21.15
N CYS A 260 10.19 -60.03 22.12
CA CYS A 260 10.39 -59.09 23.22
C CYS A 260 10.80 -57.69 22.76
N LYS A 261 11.58 -57.61 21.66
CA LYS A 261 12.10 -56.38 21.08
C LYS A 261 11.60 -56.21 19.65
N ILE A 262 11.00 -55.07 19.36
CA ILE A 262 10.47 -54.72 18.03
C ILE A 262 10.93 -53.31 17.63
N ILE A 263 10.92 -53.02 16.33
CA ILE A 263 11.22 -51.68 15.80
C ILE A 263 10.01 -51.22 14.99
N ILE A 264 9.52 -50.03 15.30
CA ILE A 264 8.33 -49.43 14.69
C ILE A 264 8.75 -48.17 13.95
N LEU A 265 8.47 -48.13 12.64
CA LEU A 265 8.60 -46.90 11.86
C LEU A 265 7.38 -46.02 12.10
N MET A 266 7.62 -44.77 12.48
CA MET A 266 6.57 -43.76 12.65
C MET A 266 6.25 -43.11 11.30
N ASP A 267 5.54 -43.85 10.45
CA ASP A 267 5.00 -43.41 9.14
C ASP A 267 3.52 -42.98 9.20
N ALA A 268 2.87 -43.23 10.35
CA ALA A 268 1.49 -42.93 10.66
C ALA A 268 1.31 -42.95 12.18
N ASN A 269 0.14 -42.52 12.69
CA ASN A 269 -0.23 -42.78 14.07
C ASN A 269 -0.34 -44.30 14.31
N LYS A 270 0.25 -44.79 15.39
CA LYS A 270 0.33 -46.23 15.73
C LYS A 270 -0.37 -46.52 17.06
N ASN A 271 -1.14 -47.61 17.09
CA ASN A 271 -1.76 -48.15 18.28
C ASN A 271 -1.21 -49.56 18.51
N ILE A 272 -0.41 -49.72 19.56
CA ILE A 272 0.25 -50.96 19.93
C ILE A 272 -0.28 -51.43 21.28
N LYS A 273 -0.37 -52.75 21.46
CA LYS A 273 -0.78 -53.37 22.71
C LYS A 273 0.31 -54.32 23.21
N ALA A 274 0.86 -54.03 24.38
CA ALA A 274 1.66 -54.99 25.13
C ALA A 274 0.75 -56.11 25.65
N VAL A 275 1.12 -57.35 25.36
CA VAL A 275 0.39 -58.57 25.75
C VAL A 275 1.09 -59.22 26.93
N ILE A 276 0.33 -59.44 28.00
CA ILE A 276 0.75 -60.18 29.19
C ILE A 276 -0.25 -61.34 29.34
N PRO A 277 0.20 -62.60 29.47
CA PRO A 277 -0.66 -63.76 29.44
C PRO A 277 -1.28 -64.01 30.82
N ASN A 278 -2.45 -64.65 30.85
CA ASN A 278 -3.19 -64.95 32.08
C ASN A 278 -2.68 -66.23 32.81
N GLU A 279 -1.42 -66.62 32.58
CA GLU A 279 -0.81 -67.82 33.13
C GLU A 279 0.65 -67.55 33.53
N THR A 280 1.05 -67.99 34.72
CA THR A 280 2.45 -67.96 35.15
C THR A 280 3.28 -68.94 34.33
N ARG A 281 4.08 -68.40 33.40
CA ARG A 281 5.04 -69.12 32.57
C ARG A 281 6.44 -68.52 32.78
N GLU A 282 7.48 -69.26 32.38
CA GLU A 282 8.86 -68.77 32.44
C GLU A 282 9.00 -67.43 31.67
N PRO A 283 9.72 -66.43 32.20
CA PRO A 283 9.80 -65.11 31.58
C PRO A 283 10.46 -65.19 30.19
N ALA A 284 9.66 -64.99 29.13
CA ALA A 284 10.11 -65.09 27.74
C ALA A 284 11.16 -64.02 27.36
N CYS A 285 11.27 -62.94 28.15
CA CYS A 285 12.27 -61.89 27.96
C CYS A 285 13.27 -61.87 29.12
N THR A 286 14.18 -62.84 29.17
CA THR A 286 15.37 -62.76 30.01
C THR A 286 16.25 -61.61 29.51
N GLY A 287 16.68 -60.72 30.41
CA GLY A 287 17.49 -59.54 30.05
C GLY A 287 18.82 -59.91 29.38
N ALA A 288 19.27 -59.00 28.51
CA ALA A 288 20.64 -58.97 27.98
C ALA A 288 21.62 -58.35 28.99
#